data_AF-A0A957KUN4-F1
#
_entry.id   AF-A0A957KUN4-F1
#
_cell.length_a   1.000
_cell.length_b   1.000
_cell.length_c   1.000
_cell.angle_alpha   90.00
_cell.angle_beta   90.00
_cell.angle_gamma   90.00
#
_symmetry.space_group_name_H-M   'P 1'
#
loop_
_entity.id
_entity.type
_entity.pdbx_description
1 polymer ?
#
loop_
_entity_poly.entity_id
_entity_poly.type
_entity_poly.pdbx_seq_one_letter_code
_entity_poly.pdbx_strand_id
1 'polypeptide(L)'
;WVLGGRDEQSVVDIAIASEDDGSTLVGVMTYDGEGPIGLRAFLGGANASQSGEPASTEPTAETATGSTACFDAVQGKVAWDYSGSTSWSSANVERLCKGAESSPEPANCFQQVMHDGVDWGGGTQWNWDNALDLCESSLDADATIQCFEAAISGGTDWSEAIAACGK
;
A
#
# COMPACT_ATOMS: atom_id res chain seq x y z
N TRP A 1 -13.73 3.84 -32.34
CA TRP A 1 -13.43 2.87 -31.28
C TRP A 1 -12.47 1.87 -31.86
N VAL A 2 -11.34 1.65 -31.20
CA VAL A 2 -10.45 0.53 -31.48
C VAL A 2 -10.57 -0.36 -30.25
N LEU A 3 -11.00 -1.60 -30.43
CA LEU A 3 -11.23 -2.56 -29.34
C LEU A 3 -10.45 -3.83 -29.66
N GLY A 4 -9.48 -4.15 -28.81
CA GLY A 4 -8.53 -5.24 -29.00
C GLY A 4 -7.23 -4.81 -29.68
N GLY A 5 -6.15 -5.55 -29.42
CA GLY A 5 -4.82 -5.30 -29.98
C GLY A 5 -4.14 -6.53 -30.58
N ARG A 6 -4.91 -7.60 -30.89
CA ARG A 6 -4.40 -8.83 -31.51
C ARG A 6 -4.89 -8.90 -32.96
N ASP A 7 -3.99 -9.21 -33.89
CA ASP A 7 -4.32 -9.31 -35.32
C ASP A 7 -5.21 -10.51 -35.66
N GLU A 8 -5.06 -11.61 -34.92
CA GLU A 8 -5.69 -12.90 -35.23
C GLU A 8 -6.77 -13.32 -34.22
N GLN A 9 -7.05 -12.49 -33.22
CA GLN A 9 -7.99 -12.82 -32.16
C GLN A 9 -8.87 -11.64 -31.80
N SER A 10 -10.16 -11.77 -32.07
CA SER A 10 -11.15 -10.71 -31.86
C SER A 10 -11.67 -10.72 -30.42
N VAL A 11 -12.00 -9.54 -29.89
CA VAL A 11 -12.69 -9.39 -28.60
C VAL A 11 -14.16 -9.80 -28.79
N VAL A 12 -14.65 -10.71 -27.96
CA VAL A 12 -16.03 -11.23 -27.99
C VAL A 12 -16.89 -10.75 -26.82
N ASP A 13 -16.28 -10.33 -25.71
CA ASP A 13 -16.98 -9.74 -24.57
C ASP A 13 -16.10 -8.70 -23.86
N ILE A 14 -16.73 -7.66 -23.31
CA ILE A 14 -16.06 -6.62 -22.53
C ILE A 14 -17.00 -6.10 -21.45
N ALA A 15 -16.57 -6.18 -20.20
CA ALA A 15 -17.30 -5.68 -19.05
C ALA A 15 -16.36 -4.83 -18.20
N ILE A 16 -16.50 -3.52 -18.32
CA ILE A 16 -15.64 -2.54 -17.64
C ILE A 16 -16.48 -1.48 -16.95
N ALA A 17 -15.98 -1.00 -15.81
CA ALA A 17 -16.54 0.11 -15.07
C ALA A 17 -15.44 1.13 -14.77
N SER A 18 -15.86 2.36 -14.50
CA SER A 18 -15.02 3.41 -13.95
C SER A 18 -15.71 3.97 -12.72
N GLU A 19 -14.96 4.19 -11.66
CA GLU A 19 -15.43 4.83 -10.42
C GLU A 19 -14.90 6.27 -10.30
N ASP A 20 -14.11 6.70 -11.27
CA ASP A 20 -13.31 7.91 -11.28
C ASP A 20 -13.54 8.74 -12.56
N ASP A 21 -14.82 8.87 -12.94
CA ASP A 21 -15.31 9.67 -14.07
C ASP A 21 -14.64 9.35 -15.42
N GLY A 22 -14.23 8.09 -15.61
CA GLY A 22 -13.60 7.59 -16.83
C GLY A 22 -12.08 7.77 -16.89
N SER A 23 -11.43 8.27 -15.82
CA SER A 23 -9.96 8.41 -15.80
C SER A 23 -9.28 7.03 -15.79
N THR A 24 -9.95 6.02 -15.24
CA THR A 24 -9.55 4.61 -15.30
C THR A 24 -10.74 3.72 -15.58
N LEU A 25 -10.53 2.68 -16.38
CA LEU A 25 -11.50 1.64 -16.67
C LEU A 25 -10.94 0.31 -16.20
N VAL A 26 -11.65 -0.36 -15.30
CA VAL A 26 -11.27 -1.66 -14.75
C VAL A 26 -12.37 -2.66 -15.03
N GLY A 27 -12.00 -3.88 -15.39
CA GLY A 27 -12.95 -4.97 -15.53
C GLY A 27 -12.34 -6.18 -16.23
N VAL A 28 -13.12 -6.81 -17.09
CA VAL A 28 -12.72 -8.00 -17.84
C VAL A 28 -12.97 -7.83 -19.33
N MET A 29 -12.17 -8.52 -20.13
CA MET A 29 -12.41 -8.71 -21.56
C MET A 29 -12.27 -10.19 -21.90
N THR A 30 -12.96 -10.65 -22.93
CA THR A 30 -12.86 -12.02 -23.43
C THR A 30 -12.52 -11.96 -24.90
N TYR A 31 -11.49 -12.70 -25.29
CA TYR A 31 -11.12 -12.92 -26.69
C TYR A 31 -11.73 -14.22 -27.21
N ASP A 32 -11.90 -14.33 -28.52
CA ASP A 32 -12.42 -15.53 -29.17
C ASP A 32 -11.59 -16.76 -28.77
N GLY A 33 -12.25 -17.77 -28.22
CA GLY A 33 -11.60 -19.00 -27.74
C GLY A 33 -10.94 -18.93 -26.36
N GLU A 34 -10.99 -17.79 -25.65
CA GLU A 34 -10.43 -17.63 -24.30
C GLU A 34 -11.51 -17.46 -23.21
N GLY A 35 -11.12 -17.69 -21.96
CA GLY A 35 -11.92 -17.28 -20.79
C GLY A 35 -11.74 -15.78 -20.48
N PRO A 36 -12.52 -15.22 -19.53
CA PRO A 36 -12.39 -13.81 -19.16
C PRO A 36 -10.99 -13.49 -18.63
N ILE A 37 -10.36 -12.46 -19.18
CA ILE A 37 -9.07 -11.92 -18.73
C ILE A 37 -9.26 -10.52 -18.14
N GLY A 38 -8.45 -10.17 -17.15
CA GLY A 38 -8.47 -8.84 -16.56
C GLY A 38 -8.11 -7.78 -17.59
N LEU A 39 -8.94 -6.74 -17.71
CA LEU A 39 -8.69 -5.56 -18.54
C LEU A 39 -8.56 -4.35 -17.64
N ARG A 40 -7.51 -3.58 -17.90
CA ARG A 40 -7.37 -2.26 -17.31
C ARG A 40 -6.86 -1.23 -18.30
N ALA A 41 -7.55 -0.09 -18.37
CA ALA A 41 -7.20 1.03 -19.25
C ALA A 41 -7.19 2.34 -18.47
N PHE A 42 -6.35 3.27 -18.89
CA PHE A 42 -6.26 4.61 -18.34
C PHE A 42 -6.56 5.62 -19.42
N LEU A 43 -7.17 6.73 -19.03
CA LEU A 43 -7.33 7.89 -19.89
C LEU A 43 -5.97 8.60 -20.05
N GLY A 44 -5.10 8.06 -20.90
CA GLY A 44 -3.82 8.67 -21.22
C GLY A 44 -4.04 10.02 -21.92
N GLY A 45 -3.52 11.09 -21.33
CA GLY A 45 -3.40 12.37 -22.02
C GLY A 45 -2.56 12.19 -23.29
N ALA A 46 -3.18 12.44 -24.45
CA ALA A 46 -2.65 12.34 -25.81
C ALA A 46 -1.98 11.00 -26.19
N ASN A 47 -2.62 10.33 -27.15
CA ASN A 47 -2.22 9.11 -27.87
C ASN A 47 -0.69 8.90 -28.03
N ALA A 48 -0.10 7.87 -27.39
CA ALA A 48 1.05 7.14 -27.93
C ALA A 48 1.37 5.85 -27.14
N SER A 49 1.69 4.81 -27.92
CA SER A 49 1.96 3.41 -27.63
C SER A 49 3.19 3.12 -26.77
N GLN A 50 3.22 1.95 -26.10
CA GLN A 50 4.48 1.21 -25.88
C GLN A 50 4.28 -0.29 -26.07
N SER A 51 5.00 -0.83 -27.05
CA SER A 51 5.21 -2.24 -27.36
C SER A 51 6.49 -2.74 -26.67
N GLY A 52 6.40 -3.82 -25.90
CA GLY A 52 7.55 -4.51 -25.31
C GLY A 52 7.13 -5.77 -24.56
N GLU A 53 7.49 -6.93 -25.11
CA GLU A 53 7.50 -8.27 -24.49
C GLU A 53 8.89 -8.90 -24.77
N PRO A 54 9.36 -10.01 -24.13
CA PRO A 54 8.65 -10.93 -23.22
C PRO A 54 9.44 -11.35 -21.96
N ALA A 55 8.76 -11.79 -20.89
CA ALA A 55 9.21 -12.90 -20.01
C ALA A 55 8.16 -13.25 -18.94
N SER A 56 7.87 -14.54 -18.80
CA SER A 56 7.08 -15.12 -17.73
C SER A 56 7.62 -14.76 -16.34
N THR A 57 6.86 -13.94 -15.60
CA THR A 57 6.70 -13.95 -14.13
C THR A 57 5.51 -13.03 -13.82
N GLU A 58 4.55 -13.51 -13.03
CA GLU A 58 3.44 -12.74 -12.44
C GLU A 58 3.90 -11.47 -11.70
N PRO A 59 3.01 -10.53 -11.33
CA PRO A 59 2.00 -9.86 -12.15
C PRO A 59 2.13 -8.33 -11.97
N THR A 60 2.41 -7.55 -13.01
CA THR A 60 2.46 -6.08 -12.85
C THR A 60 1.08 -5.48 -13.02
N ALA A 61 0.42 -5.32 -11.88
CA ALA A 61 -0.66 -4.38 -11.67
C ALA A 61 -0.24 -2.97 -12.10
N GLU A 62 -1.19 -2.23 -12.65
CA GLU A 62 -1.38 -0.83 -12.28
C GLU A 62 -2.70 -0.38 -12.91
N THR A 63 -3.68 0.08 -12.15
CA THR A 63 -3.65 1.14 -11.13
C THR A 63 -4.99 1.19 -10.38
N ALA A 64 -4.96 1.45 -9.10
CA ALA A 64 -5.99 2.29 -8.53
C ALA A 64 -5.24 3.57 -8.19
N THR A 65 -5.84 4.71 -8.50
CA THR A 65 -5.40 6.00 -7.98
C THR A 65 -5.35 5.84 -6.46
N GLY A 66 -4.15 5.64 -5.88
CA GLY A 66 -4.01 5.41 -4.43
C GLY A 66 -3.06 4.29 -3.94
N SER A 67 -2.20 3.68 -4.76
CA SER A 67 -1.12 2.81 -4.23
C SER A 67 0.22 3.52 -4.22
N THR A 68 0.42 4.30 -3.17
CA THR A 68 1.69 4.89 -2.81
C THR A 68 2.64 3.80 -2.25
N ALA A 69 3.96 3.98 -2.35
CA ALA A 69 4.94 2.94 -1.96
C ALA A 69 4.73 2.46 -0.51
N CYS A 70 4.25 3.35 0.36
CA CYS A 70 3.79 3.00 1.69
C CYS A 70 2.62 2.01 1.68
N PHE A 71 1.58 2.25 0.89
CA PHE A 71 0.39 1.39 0.83
C PHE A 71 0.75 -0.03 0.38
N ASP A 72 1.62 -0.16 -0.64
CA ASP A 72 2.13 -1.45 -1.11
C ASP A 72 3.05 -2.14 -0.09
N ALA A 73 3.76 -1.37 0.73
CA ALA A 73 4.57 -1.90 1.82
C ALA A 73 3.74 -2.40 3.00
N VAL A 74 2.56 -1.81 3.25
CA VAL A 74 1.65 -2.19 4.35
C VAL A 74 0.73 -3.35 3.94
N GLN A 75 -0.04 -3.16 2.86
CA GLN A 75 -1.14 -4.04 2.50
C GLN A 75 -0.64 -5.43 2.10
N GLY A 76 -1.13 -6.47 2.79
CA GLY A 76 -0.77 -7.86 2.48
C GLY A 76 0.63 -8.28 2.96
N LYS A 77 1.46 -7.36 3.45
CA LYS A 77 2.83 -7.63 3.90
C LYS A 77 3.02 -7.46 5.40
N VAL A 78 2.51 -6.38 5.98
CA VAL A 78 2.64 -6.09 7.41
C VAL A 78 1.39 -6.56 8.14
N ALA A 79 1.54 -7.30 9.24
CA ALA A 79 0.42 -7.67 10.08
C ALA A 79 0.07 -6.52 11.04
N TRP A 80 -1.18 -6.03 10.98
CA TRP A 80 -1.65 -4.97 11.88
C TRP A 80 -1.90 -5.48 13.31
N ASP A 81 -2.01 -6.80 13.47
CA ASP A 81 -2.30 -7.44 14.74
C ASP A 81 -1.46 -8.70 14.98
N TYR A 82 -1.44 -9.18 16.23
CA TYR A 82 -0.69 -10.36 16.64
C TYR A 82 -1.27 -11.69 16.11
N SER A 83 -2.47 -11.69 15.53
CA SER A 83 -3.02 -12.85 14.80
C SER A 83 -2.43 -12.99 13.39
N GLY A 84 -1.66 -12.00 12.92
CA GLY A 84 -1.04 -12.03 11.60
C GLY A 84 -1.93 -11.49 10.48
N SER A 85 -2.96 -10.70 10.79
CA SER A 85 -3.84 -10.15 9.76
C SER A 85 -3.12 -9.07 8.99
N THR A 86 -2.90 -9.30 7.70
CA THR A 86 -2.29 -8.32 6.78
C THR A 86 -3.33 -7.58 5.92
N SER A 87 -4.61 -7.83 6.19
CA SER A 87 -5.73 -7.12 5.57
C SER A 87 -6.03 -5.86 6.37
N TRP A 88 -5.38 -4.76 6.00
CA TRP A 88 -5.62 -3.47 6.64
C TRP A 88 -6.88 -2.80 6.08
N SER A 89 -7.52 -2.00 6.93
CA SER A 89 -8.54 -1.05 6.47
C SER A 89 -7.86 0.10 5.74
N SER A 90 -8.39 0.50 4.59
CA SER A 90 -7.83 1.58 3.76
C SER A 90 -7.64 2.88 4.55
N ALA A 91 -8.57 3.22 5.45
CA ALA A 91 -8.45 4.39 6.32
C ALA A 91 -7.23 4.32 7.26
N ASN A 92 -6.87 3.13 7.75
CA ASN A 92 -5.71 2.96 8.64
C ASN A 92 -4.40 3.04 7.87
N VAL A 93 -4.36 2.48 6.65
CA VAL A 93 -3.18 2.59 5.78
C VAL A 93 -2.99 4.05 5.36
N GLU A 94 -4.06 4.75 4.99
CA GLU A 94 -4.00 6.16 4.62
C GLU A 94 -3.52 7.04 5.78
N ARG A 95 -3.96 6.76 7.02
CA ARG A 95 -3.43 7.41 8.23
C ARG A 95 -1.93 7.14 8.41
N LEU A 96 -1.50 5.89 8.36
CA LEU A 96 -0.09 5.52 8.55
C LEU A 96 0.81 6.18 7.49
N CYS A 97 0.35 6.17 6.23
CA CYS A 97 1.08 6.68 5.08
C CYS A 97 0.98 8.19 4.87
N LYS A 98 0.16 8.90 5.65
CA LYS A 98 -0.09 10.33 5.47
C LYS A 98 1.22 11.11 5.54
N GLY A 99 1.57 11.89 4.52
CA GLY A 99 2.81 12.68 4.49
C GLY A 99 4.09 11.89 4.15
N ALA A 100 4.02 10.56 4.13
CA ALA A 100 5.13 9.66 3.78
C ALA A 100 4.73 8.66 2.67
N GLU A 101 3.81 9.07 1.81
CA GLU A 101 3.12 8.16 0.89
C GLU A 101 4.12 7.51 -0.11
N SER A 102 5.13 8.26 -0.55
CA SER A 102 6.17 7.74 -1.45
C SER A 102 7.24 6.87 -0.78
N SER A 103 7.13 6.59 0.52
CA SER A 103 8.16 5.86 1.28
C SER A 103 7.60 4.59 1.95
N PRO A 104 8.32 3.46 1.98
CA PRO A 104 7.91 2.28 2.75
C PRO A 104 8.15 2.42 4.25
N GLU A 105 8.83 3.48 4.68
CA GLU A 105 9.28 3.68 6.07
C GLU A 105 8.16 3.63 7.13
N PRO A 106 6.95 4.19 6.92
CA PRO A 106 5.87 4.05 7.90
C PRO A 106 5.46 2.59 8.13
N ALA A 107 5.48 1.77 7.08
CA ALA A 107 5.18 0.34 7.16
C ALA A 107 6.25 -0.41 7.96
N ASN A 108 7.54 -0.10 7.68
CA ASN A 108 8.68 -0.67 8.37
C ASN A 108 8.71 -0.28 9.85
N CYS A 109 8.38 0.98 10.17
CA CYS A 109 8.26 1.47 11.54
C CYS A 109 7.21 0.66 12.30
N PHE A 110 6.00 0.56 11.74
CA PHE A 110 4.91 -0.17 12.38
C PHE A 110 5.26 -1.64 12.61
N GLN A 111 5.86 -2.28 11.60
CA GLN A 111 6.28 -3.66 11.68
C GLN A 111 7.28 -3.87 12.81
N GLN A 112 8.31 -3.03 12.93
CA GLN A 112 9.31 -3.15 13.99
C GLN A 112 8.70 -2.91 15.37
N VAL A 113 7.90 -1.86 15.54
CA VAL A 113 7.28 -1.55 16.83
C VAL A 113 6.42 -2.72 17.32
N MET A 114 5.62 -3.31 16.44
CA MET A 114 4.72 -4.41 16.80
C MET A 114 5.40 -5.78 16.89
N HIS A 115 6.37 -6.07 16.02
CA HIS A 115 6.92 -7.43 15.84
C HIS A 115 8.38 -7.59 16.27
N ASP A 116 9.19 -6.53 16.33
CA ASP A 116 10.57 -6.58 16.86
C ASP A 116 10.64 -6.43 18.37
N GLY A 117 9.50 -6.15 19.03
CA GLY A 117 9.40 -6.16 20.49
C GLY A 117 10.03 -4.94 21.15
N VAL A 118 9.81 -3.76 20.57
CA VAL A 118 10.19 -2.46 21.17
C VAL A 118 9.52 -2.32 22.54
N ASP A 119 10.27 -1.93 23.57
CA ASP A 119 9.72 -1.76 24.93
C ASP A 119 9.21 -0.33 25.12
N TRP A 120 7.94 -0.20 25.51
CA TRP A 120 7.30 1.10 25.78
C TRP A 120 7.31 1.48 27.27
N GLY A 121 8.08 0.79 28.10
CA GLY A 121 8.18 1.02 29.55
C GLY A 121 7.24 0.14 30.38
N GLY A 122 6.24 -0.50 29.76
CA GLY A 122 5.32 -1.44 30.40
C GLY A 122 5.32 -2.85 29.81
N GLY A 123 6.18 -3.09 28.81
CA GLY A 123 6.31 -4.35 28.08
C GLY A 123 6.48 -4.13 26.57
N THR A 124 6.36 -5.22 25.81
CA THR A 124 6.57 -5.26 24.36
C THR A 124 5.29 -5.55 23.57
N GLN A 125 4.16 -5.69 24.27
CA GLN A 125 2.85 -5.82 23.63
C GLN A 125 2.28 -4.43 23.39
N TRP A 126 2.28 -4.03 22.13
CA TRP A 126 1.76 -2.75 21.69
C TRP A 126 0.30 -2.86 21.31
N ASN A 127 -0.45 -1.79 21.56
CA ASN A 127 -1.72 -1.62 20.89
C ASN A 127 -1.44 -1.11 19.47
N TRP A 128 -2.04 -1.75 18.48
CA TRP A 128 -1.87 -1.40 17.07
C TRP A 128 -2.21 0.08 16.80
N ASP A 129 -3.20 0.66 17.49
CA ASP A 129 -3.57 2.07 17.29
C ASP A 129 -2.46 3.02 17.79
N ASN A 130 -1.81 2.69 18.92
CA ASN A 130 -0.69 3.47 19.45
C ASN A 130 0.56 3.34 18.56
N ALA A 131 0.82 2.14 18.04
CA ALA A 131 1.91 1.92 17.09
C ALA A 131 1.69 2.69 15.79
N LEU A 132 0.43 2.81 15.36
CA LEU A 132 0.04 3.63 14.22
C LEU A 132 0.29 5.11 14.50
N ASP A 133 -0.11 5.63 15.66
CA ASP A 133 0.15 7.04 16.02
C ASP A 133 1.65 7.37 16.15
N LEU A 134 2.49 6.41 16.55
CA LEU A 134 3.94 6.60 16.59
C LEU A 134 4.56 6.67 15.19
N CYS A 135 4.08 5.82 14.28
CA CYS A 135 4.65 5.63 12.95
C CYS A 135 3.91 6.41 11.85
N GLU A 136 2.80 7.10 12.17
CA GLU A 136 2.13 8.03 11.26
C GLU A 136 3.16 9.04 10.75
N SER A 137 3.16 9.23 9.42
CA SER A 137 4.02 10.18 8.70
C SER A 137 5.53 9.98 8.84
N SER A 138 5.99 8.90 9.48
CA SER A 138 7.41 8.63 9.67
C SER A 138 8.13 8.43 8.34
N LEU A 139 9.08 9.32 8.05
CA LEU A 139 9.96 9.21 6.89
C LEU A 139 11.20 8.35 7.15
N ASP A 140 11.42 7.96 8.41
CA ASP A 140 12.60 7.22 8.86
C ASP A 140 12.26 6.40 10.11
N ALA A 141 12.04 5.10 9.91
CA ALA A 141 11.58 4.21 10.97
C ALA A 141 12.59 4.12 12.13
N ASP A 142 13.88 4.03 11.80
CA ASP A 142 14.98 3.89 12.75
C ASP A 142 15.12 5.15 13.63
N ALA A 143 15.01 6.33 13.04
CA ALA A 143 15.04 7.58 13.79
C ALA A 143 13.83 7.73 14.74
N THR A 144 12.63 7.36 14.29
CA THR A 144 11.41 7.42 15.11
C THR A 144 11.50 6.45 16.29
N ILE A 145 11.92 5.21 16.07
CA ILE A 145 12.07 4.19 17.12
C ILE A 145 13.15 4.62 18.12
N GLN A 146 14.32 5.07 17.67
CA GLN A 146 15.37 5.54 18.56
C GLN A 146 14.94 6.75 19.40
N CYS A 147 14.18 7.69 18.81
CA CYS A 147 13.61 8.81 19.56
C CYS A 147 12.69 8.29 20.67
N PHE A 148 11.82 7.34 20.34
CA PHE A 148 10.87 6.76 21.28
C PHE A 148 11.59 6.02 22.41
N GLU A 149 12.53 5.13 22.10
CA GLU A 149 13.32 4.40 23.09
C GLU A 149 14.13 5.33 24.00
N ALA A 150 14.70 6.40 23.43
CA ALA A 150 15.42 7.42 24.21
C ALA A 150 14.48 8.15 25.19
N ALA A 151 13.24 8.44 24.78
CA ALA A 151 12.25 9.06 25.64
C ALA A 151 11.83 8.12 26.79
N ILE A 152 11.58 6.84 26.51
CA ILE A 152 11.29 5.84 27.54
C ILE A 152 12.46 5.69 28.51
N SER A 153 13.69 5.61 28.00
CA SER A 153 14.89 5.55 28.84
C SER A 153 15.12 6.84 29.65
N GLY A 154 14.60 7.98 29.18
CA GLY A 154 14.61 9.25 29.89
C GLY A 154 13.58 9.35 31.01
N GLY A 155 12.67 8.37 31.14
CA GLY A 155 11.57 8.36 32.10
C GLY A 155 10.32 9.09 31.60
N THR A 156 10.23 9.41 30.31
CA THR A 156 9.03 9.98 29.70
C THR A 156 7.97 8.90 29.55
N ASP A 157 6.71 9.24 29.83
CA ASP A 157 5.58 8.34 29.57
C ASP A 157 5.46 8.03 28.07
N TRP A 158 5.16 6.78 27.74
CA TRP A 158 5.06 6.31 26.36
C TRP A 158 4.09 7.13 25.51
N SER A 159 2.97 7.60 26.05
CA SER A 159 2.02 8.42 25.27
C SER A 159 2.61 9.77 24.90
N GLU A 160 3.40 10.36 25.80
CA GLU A 160 4.08 11.64 25.56
C GLU A 160 5.27 11.45 24.62
N ALA A 161 5.98 10.33 24.73
CA ALA A 161 7.01 9.93 23.78
C ALA A 161 6.46 9.73 22.36
N ILE A 162 5.29 9.11 22.19
CA ILE A 162 4.60 9.00 20.89
C ILE A 162 4.32 10.38 20.30
N ALA A 163 3.75 11.29 21.08
CA ALA A 163 3.45 12.64 20.60
C ALA A 163 4.71 13.46 20.25
N ALA A 164 5.80 13.23 20.98
CA ALA A 164 7.09 13.89 20.77
C ALA A 164 7.85 13.33 19.56
N CYS A 165 7.80 12.02 19.32
CA CYS A 165 8.61 11.32 18.32
C CYS A 165 7.86 10.95 17.03
N GLY A 166 6.53 10.82 17.06
CA GLY A 166 5.70 10.61 15.86
C GLY A 166 5.51 11.91 15.09
N LYS A 167 6.08 11.98 13.88
CA LYS A 167 6.08 13.16 12.98
C LYS A 167 6.28 12.77 11.53
#